data_AF-A0A5K1HSZ9-F1
#
_entry.id   AF-A0A5K1HSZ9-F1
#
_cell.length_a   1.000
_cell.length_b   1.000
_cell.length_c   1.000
_cell.angle_alpha   90.00
_cell.angle_beta   90.00
_cell.angle_gamma   90.00
#
_symmetry.space_group_name_H-M   'P 1'
#
loop_
_entity.id
_entity.type
_entity.pdbx_description
1 polymer ?
#
loop_
_entity_poly.entity_id
_entity_poly.type
_entity_poly.pdbx_seq_one_letter_code
_entity_poly.pdbx_strand_id
1 'polypeptide(L)' 'MLGAFLKNSMPHKIIFILSNSLTILKKGGLCMTDYLQHISLLHDSLSTLQHFVSHTDLVLHTLNGLSSEYESFITT' A
#
# COMPACT_ATOMS: atom_id res chain seq x y z
N MET A 1 -5.51 33.87 -2.28
CA MET A 1 -5.52 32.86 -3.37
C MET A 1 -4.40 31.82 -3.26
N LEU A 2 -3.21 32.13 -2.74
CA LEU A 2 -2.13 31.15 -2.51
C LEU A 2 -2.46 30.01 -1.53
N GLY A 3 -3.22 30.29 -0.46
CA GLY A 3 -3.58 29.28 0.55
C GLY A 3 -4.50 28.14 0.05
N ALA A 4 -5.33 28.40 -0.97
CA ALA A 4 -6.21 27.38 -1.55
C ALA A 4 -5.45 26.41 -2.46
N PHE A 5 -4.38 26.87 -3.11
CA PHE A 5 -3.53 26.05 -3.99
C PHE A 5 -2.68 25.05 -3.17
N LEU A 6 -2.16 25.49 -2.02
CA LEU A 6 -1.47 24.61 -1.07
C LEU A 6 -2.42 23.57 -0.46
N LYS A 7 -3.66 23.97 -0.11
CA LYS A 7 -4.67 23.08 0.45
C LYS A 7 -5.13 21.99 -0.56
N ASN A 8 -5.15 22.30 -1.86
CA ASN A 8 -5.46 21.33 -2.93
C ASN A 8 -4.29 20.42 -3.33
N SER A 9 -3.03 20.77 -3.01
CA SER A 9 -1.86 19.94 -3.31
C SER A 9 -1.56 18.87 -2.25
N MET A 10 -2.03 19.09 -1.01
CA MET A 10 -1.87 18.17 0.12
C MET A 10 -2.44 16.75 -0.09
N PRO A 11 -3.68 16.54 -0.61
CA PRO A 11 -4.21 15.19 -0.79
C PRO A 11 -3.38 14.38 -1.80
N HIS A 12 -2.91 15.01 -2.89
CA HIS A 12 -2.07 14.33 -3.88
C HIS A 12 -0.74 13.84 -3.31
N LYS A 13 -0.10 14.64 -2.46
CA LYS A 13 1.16 14.25 -1.80
C LYS A 13 0.95 13.07 -0.84
N ILE A 14 -0.13 13.10 -0.05
CA ILE A 14 -0.46 12.03 0.90
C ILE A 14 -0.79 10.74 0.13
N ILE A 15 -1.62 10.81 -0.91
CA ILE A 15 -1.95 9.66 -1.77
C ILE A 15 -0.67 9.06 -2.36
N PHE A 16 0.22 9.88 -2.91
CA PHE A 16 1.49 9.40 -3.45
C PHE A 16 2.35 8.67 -2.40
N ILE A 17 2.47 9.24 -1.20
CA ILE A 17 3.23 8.63 -0.10
C ILE A 17 2.64 7.27 0.26
N LEU A 18 1.32 7.19 0.45
CA LEU A 18 0.64 5.95 0.83
C LEU A 18 0.73 4.88 -0.27
N SER A 19 0.53 5.24 -1.54
CA SER A 19 0.67 4.32 -2.68
C SER A 19 2.11 3.82 -2.83
N ASN A 20 3.10 4.70 -2.65
CA ASN A 20 4.51 4.30 -2.66
C ASN A 20 4.82 3.37 -1.49
N SER A 21 4.33 3.69 -0.28
CA SER A 21 4.48 2.84 0.91
C SER A 21 3.91 1.44 0.68
N LEU A 22 2.72 1.33 0.06
CA LEU A 22 2.11 0.04 -0.28
C LEU A 22 2.97 -0.76 -1.27
N THR A 23 3.58 -0.07 -2.23
CA THR A 23 4.39 -0.70 -3.28
C THR A 23 5.73 -1.23 -2.76
N ILE A 24 6.39 -0.49 -1.86
CA ILE A 24 7.71 -0.85 -1.34
C ILE A 24 7.66 -1.71 -0.08
N LEU A 25 6.47 -1.93 0.50
CA LEU A 25 6.31 -2.69 1.73
C LEU A 25 6.77 -4.14 1.52
N LYS A 26 7.70 -4.57 2.37
CA LYS A 26 8.18 -5.96 2.41
C LYS A 26 7.78 -6.60 3.74
N LYS A 27 7.45 -7.89 3.71
CA LYS A 27 7.25 -8.70 4.93
C LYS A 27 8.54 -8.69 5.76
N GLY A 28 9.68 -8.96 5.13
CA GLY A 28 10.97 -9.04 5.83
C GLY A 28 10.90 -9.94 7.06
N GLY A 29 11.34 -9.43 8.21
CA GLY A 29 11.29 -10.12 9.50
C GLY A 29 9.94 -10.08 10.22
N LEU A 30 8.92 -9.41 9.69
CA LEU A 30 7.59 -9.37 10.30
C LEU A 30 6.94 -10.76 10.28
N CYS A 31 6.07 -11.03 11.26
CA CYS A 31 5.17 -12.17 11.12
C CYS A 31 4.12 -11.88 10.04
N MET A 32 3.49 -12.94 9.49
CA MET A 32 2.53 -12.78 8.39
C MET A 32 1.34 -11.90 8.78
N THR A 33 0.86 -12.03 10.02
CA THR A 33 -0.27 -11.23 10.54
C THR A 33 0.06 -9.74 10.55
N ASP A 34 1.23 -9.36 11.07
CA ASP A 34 1.67 -7.96 11.10
C ASP A 34 1.84 -7.39 9.69
N TYR A 35 2.42 -8.19 8.78
CA TYR A 35 2.60 -7.79 7.39
C TYR A 35 1.26 -7.51 6.68
N LEU A 36 0.31 -8.43 6.79
CA LEU A 36 -1.03 -8.26 6.20
C LEU A 36 -1.80 -7.12 6.86
N GLN A 37 -1.65 -6.92 8.17
CA GLN A 37 -2.27 -5.79 8.86
C GLN A 37 -1.71 -4.45 8.37
N HIS A 38 -0.40 -4.35 8.11
CA HIS A 38 0.20 -3.15 7.53
C HIS A 38 -0.35 -2.83 6.13
N ILE A 39 -0.56 -3.86 5.29
CA ILE A 39 -1.19 -3.70 3.98
C ILE A 39 -2.61 -3.15 4.13
N SER A 40 -3.43 -3.74 5.01
CA SER A 40 -4.80 -3.30 5.25
C SER A 40 -4.85 -1.84 5.74
N LEU A 41 -3.97 -1.45 6.65
CA LEU A 41 -3.91 -0.07 7.16
C LEU A 41 -3.58 0.95 6.05
N LEU A 42 -2.66 0.61 5.13
CA LEU A 42 -2.34 1.46 3.99
C LEU A 42 -3.51 1.55 3.00
N HIS A 43 -4.16 0.42 2.70
CA HIS A 43 -5.35 0.36 1.85
C HIS A 43 -6.52 1.19 2.42
N ASP A 44 -6.79 1.08 3.72
CA ASP A 44 -7.89 1.80 4.37
C ASP A 44 -7.61 3.30 4.44
N SER A 45 -6.34 3.68 4.62
CA SER A 45 -5.89 5.07 4.56
C SER A 45 -6.12 5.68 3.17
N LEU A 46 -5.80 4.93 2.10
CA LEU A 46 -6.07 5.35 0.71
C LEU A 46 -7.57 5.43 0.42
N SER A 47 -8.34 4.44 0.89
CA SER A 47 -9.81 4.40 0.72
C SER A 47 -10.52 5.56 1.42
N THR A 48 -10.03 5.98 2.58
CA THR A 48 -10.53 7.17 3.31
C THR A 48 -10.36 8.46 2.48
N LEU A 49 -9.36 8.50 1.59
CA LEU A 49 -9.09 9.58 0.65
C LEU A 49 -9.79 9.40 -0.71
N GLN A 50 -10.70 8.42 -0.82
CA GLN A 50 -11.38 8.04 -2.07
C GLN A 50 -10.41 7.57 -3.18
N HIS A 51 -9.22 7.12 -2.82
CA HIS A 51 -8.25 6.53 -3.73
C HIS A 51 -8.28 5.01 -3.57
N PHE A 52 -9.06 4.33 -4.40
CA PHE A 52 -9.24 2.88 -4.29
C PHE A 52 -8.13 2.13 -5.03
N VAL A 53 -7.52 1.17 -4.34
CA VAL A 53 -6.62 0.19 -4.95
C VAL A 53 -7.46 -1.02 -5.36
N SER A 54 -7.29 -1.52 -6.58
CA SER A 54 -8.06 -2.69 -7.01
C SER A 54 -7.67 -3.93 -6.20
N HIS A 55 -8.58 -4.88 -6.04
CA HIS A 55 -8.26 -6.13 -5.33
C HIS A 55 -7.10 -6.87 -6.00
N THR A 56 -7.03 -6.85 -7.33
CA THR A 56 -5.93 -7.45 -8.09
C THR A 56 -4.59 -6.79 -7.76
N ASP A 57 -4.55 -5.45 -7.73
CA ASP A 57 -3.33 -4.72 -7.38
C ASP A 57 -2.94 -4.95 -5.92
N LEU A 58 -3.91 -5.02 -5.01
CA LEU A 58 -3.67 -5.29 -3.60
C LEU A 58 -3.06 -6.68 -3.39
N VAL A 59 -3.58 -7.70 -4.09
CA VAL A 59 -2.99 -9.05 -4.11
C VAL A 59 -1.56 -8.97 -4.66
N LEU A 60 -1.34 -8.28 -5.78
CA LEU A 60 -0.02 -8.16 -6.39
C LEU A 60 0.99 -7.48 -5.46
N HIS A 61 0.62 -6.37 -4.81
CA HIS A 61 1.46 -5.69 -3.82
C HIS A 61 1.78 -6.60 -2.62
N THR A 62 0.80 -7.40 -2.19
CA THR A 62 0.97 -8.37 -1.10
C THR A 62 1.95 -9.48 -1.49
N LEU A 63 1.81 -10.08 -2.67
CA LEU A 63 2.69 -11.16 -3.12
C LEU A 63 4.11 -10.64 -3.38
N ASN A 64 4.25 -9.46 -3.99
CA ASN A 64 5.54 -8.84 -4.29
C ASN A 64 6.34 -8.46 -3.03
N GLY A 65 5.70 -8.37 -1.86
CA GLY A 65 6.38 -8.07 -0.60
C GLY A 65 6.88 -9.30 0.16
N LEU A 66 6.55 -10.51 -0.31
CA LEU A 66 6.99 -11.76 0.31
C LEU A 66 8.47 -12.06 0.00
N SER A 67 9.13 -12.77 0.91
CA SER A 67 10.47 -13.30 0.71
C SER A 67 10.43 -14.56 -0.16
N SER A 68 11.60 -14.98 -0.67
CA SER A 68 11.73 -16.13 -1.57
C SER A 68 11.25 -17.47 -0.96
N GLU A 69 11.12 -17.55 0.37
CA GLU A 69 10.54 -18.71 1.06
C GLU A 69 9.07 -18.97 0.68
N TYR A 70 8.39 -17.99 0.07
CA TYR A 70 6.99 -18.09 -0.36
C TYR A 70 6.81 -18.30 -1.87
N GLU A 71 7.88 -18.39 -2.67
CA GLU A 71 7.81 -18.48 -4.15
C GLU A 71 6.96 -19.66 -4.65
N SER A 72 6.96 -20.79 -3.93
CA SER A 72 6.15 -21.95 -4.27
C SER A 72 4.64 -21.70 -4.22
N PHE A 73 4.20 -20.74 -3.40
CA PHE A 73 2.79 -20.34 -3.31
C PHE A 73 2.39 -19.31 -4.37
N ILE A 74 3.36 -18.61 -4.97
CA ILE A 74 3.11 -17.54 -5.95
C ILE A 74 3.06 -18.08 -7.38
N THR A 75 3.81 -19.16 -7.66
CA THR A 75 4.05 -19.66 -9.03
C THR A 75 3.21 -20.88 -9.44
N THR A 76 2.26 -21.31 -8.61
CA THR A 76 1.33 -22.42 -8.92
C THR A 76 -0.01 -21.89 -9.44
#